data_AF-A0AA36NIQ9-F1
#
_entry.id   AF-A0AA36NIQ9-F1
#
_cell.length_a   1.000
_cell.length_b   1.000
_cell.length_c   1.000
_cell.angle_alpha   90.00
_cell.angle_beta   90.00
_cell.angle_gamma   90.00
#
_symmetry.space_group_name_H-M   'P 1'
#
loop_
_entity.id
_entity.type
_entity.pdbx_description
1 polymer ?
#
loop_
_entity_poly.entity_id
_entity_poly.type
_entity_poly.pdbx_seq_one_letter_code
_entity_poly.pdbx_strand_id
1 'polypeptide(L)'
;MEEVIIEEVPKEAPSATAGLAASGGGDREEKGEEEEEEEEDEEEYIGTPADDKEDNRSPADKALDALEAEKKAMTPLEQLERALLWKVEGNDFFKKGELFRAADCYYHSIVFARDLTKNPQYYPDLKHTQDERTKAKEMCESVFTNLALVQLKYGLSLSPDNCERGKVFQEGVKSASEALKLNAQNVKALFRRGSLNFVVAKSCKHNAEAQEVCGEAKADFLKVIEAEPQNREARAELKALQEHLKALKREEREGERREFSFASTLCGLGFKEKDLLGDGSVRKQILSAGDGGKWLNEDWLKWTGSTKCVIHLAVRSLEGEANASAVSLSFILGDPDMHEGVNVAVKSMTMGEAGSFAFAKSRLAAESGLTRLLPKVTSEESKWEIHLQKFVTWEDLDHNGERLRKVQEEGYGASCAGELSEIFAHWRVFGPDGKLVHSSRYTVHMGGDQGMQQVEDEDKEAPSYILGETAWQPVTSLCRTLRQGGVAELRLRHVPDLPKDPNGDDVSAKLSLMMNRGSTESLSHCTVKVELEKVVPALAGPGGREGATC
;
A
#
# COMPACT_ATOMS: atom_id res chain seq x y z
N MET A 1 -11.29 45.71 -44.75
CA MET A 1 -11.55 44.51 -45.59
C MET A 1 -10.21 43.85 -45.72
N GLU A 2 -9.91 42.97 -44.76
CA GLU A 2 -8.59 42.38 -44.57
C GLU A 2 -8.44 41.15 -45.45
N GLU A 3 -7.24 41.03 -46.02
CA GLU A 3 -6.83 40.07 -47.02
C GLU A 3 -6.71 38.65 -46.44
N VAL A 4 -7.25 37.69 -47.19
CA VAL A 4 -7.16 36.26 -46.91
C VAL A 4 -5.87 35.73 -47.55
N ILE A 5 -4.93 35.28 -46.72
CA ILE A 5 -3.75 34.53 -47.16
C ILE A 5 -4.14 33.05 -47.17
N ILE A 6 -4.08 32.44 -48.36
CA ILE A 6 -4.23 31.00 -48.59
C ILE A 6 -2.82 30.43 -48.72
N GLU A 7 -2.40 29.57 -47.79
CA GLU A 7 -1.16 28.80 -47.90
C GLU A 7 -1.39 27.50 -48.70
N GLU A 8 -0.52 27.28 -49.67
CA GLU A 8 -0.48 26.14 -50.58
C GLU A 8 0.13 24.89 -49.93
N VAL A 9 -0.47 23.72 -50.20
CA VAL A 9 0.07 22.40 -49.86
C VAL A 9 0.88 21.87 -51.06
N PRO A 10 2.14 21.42 -50.88
CA PRO A 10 2.88 20.81 -51.98
C PRO A 10 2.57 19.32 -52.17
N LYS A 11 2.48 18.97 -53.45
CA LYS A 11 2.19 17.66 -54.06
C LYS A 11 3.28 16.60 -53.85
N GLU A 12 2.80 15.36 -53.76
CA GLU A 12 3.53 14.09 -53.88
C GLU A 12 4.19 13.86 -55.25
N ALA A 13 5.25 13.03 -55.26
CA ALA A 13 5.66 12.13 -56.34
C ALA A 13 6.62 11.04 -55.77
N PRO A 14 6.96 9.94 -56.49
CA PRO A 14 6.15 8.73 -56.53
C PRO A 14 6.92 7.41 -56.25
N SER A 15 6.14 6.37 -55.93
CA SER A 15 6.21 4.96 -56.36
C SER A 15 7.57 4.30 -56.63
N ALA A 16 7.87 3.26 -55.85
CA ALA A 16 8.60 2.08 -56.34
C ALA A 16 7.94 0.80 -55.79
N THR A 17 7.49 -0.02 -56.72
CA THR A 17 6.93 -1.37 -56.55
C THR A 17 8.03 -2.41 -56.38
N ALA A 18 7.86 -3.32 -55.41
CA ALA A 18 8.37 -4.69 -55.47
C ALA A 18 7.52 -5.55 -54.53
N GLY A 19 6.78 -6.50 -55.12
CA GLY A 19 6.00 -7.48 -54.37
C GLY A 19 6.85 -8.64 -53.88
N LEU A 20 6.36 -9.34 -52.86
CA LEU A 20 6.61 -10.76 -52.63
C LEU A 20 5.61 -11.33 -51.61
N ALA A 21 4.86 -12.31 -52.11
CA ALA A 21 4.38 -13.54 -51.50
C ALA A 21 3.72 -13.56 -50.10
N ALA A 22 2.51 -14.12 -50.13
CA ALA A 22 1.71 -14.69 -49.05
C ALA A 22 2.45 -15.68 -48.13
N SER A 23 2.04 -15.73 -46.86
CA SER A 23 1.45 -16.91 -46.18
C SER A 23 1.48 -16.77 -44.64
N GLY A 24 0.46 -17.33 -43.98
CA GLY A 24 0.34 -17.49 -42.52
C GLY A 24 -0.49 -16.38 -41.87
N GLY A 25 -1.77 -16.55 -41.49
CA GLY A 25 -2.43 -17.77 -41.07
C GLY A 25 -1.99 -18.17 -39.66
N GLY A 26 -2.06 -17.23 -38.71
CA GLY A 26 -1.78 -17.46 -37.30
C GLY A 26 -3.09 -17.45 -36.52
N ASP A 27 -3.61 -18.65 -36.26
CA ASP A 27 -4.68 -18.90 -35.30
C ASP A 27 -4.26 -18.33 -33.94
N ARG A 28 -5.06 -17.40 -33.44
CA ARG A 28 -4.89 -16.84 -32.10
C ARG A 28 -5.72 -17.71 -31.17
N GLU A 29 -5.04 -18.65 -30.52
CA GLU A 29 -5.58 -19.46 -29.43
C GLU A 29 -6.25 -18.54 -28.39
N GLU A 30 -7.55 -18.75 -28.19
CA GLU A 30 -8.29 -18.27 -27.02
C GLU A 30 -7.67 -18.91 -25.79
N LYS A 31 -7.01 -18.10 -24.96
CA LYS A 31 -6.65 -18.48 -23.60
C LYS A 31 -7.93 -18.63 -22.80
N GLY A 32 -8.22 -19.86 -22.38
CA GLY A 32 -9.24 -20.16 -21.39
C GLY A 32 -8.94 -19.41 -20.10
N GLU A 33 -9.96 -18.73 -19.59
CA GLU A 33 -10.01 -18.22 -18.22
C GLU A 33 -10.20 -19.44 -17.31
N GLU A 34 -9.16 -19.79 -16.55
CA GLU A 34 -9.27 -20.72 -15.42
C GLU A 34 -9.97 -19.95 -14.29
N GLU A 35 -11.26 -20.21 -14.10
CA GLU A 35 -12.02 -19.78 -12.92
C GLU A 35 -11.61 -20.68 -11.74
N GLU A 36 -11.10 -20.06 -10.67
CA GLU A 36 -10.81 -20.72 -9.39
C GLU A 36 -12.13 -21.24 -8.79
N GLU A 37 -12.30 -22.56 -8.76
CA GLU A 37 -13.36 -23.24 -8.03
C GLU A 37 -13.05 -23.16 -6.52
N GLU A 38 -13.76 -22.28 -5.81
CA GLU A 38 -13.87 -22.36 -4.35
C GLU A 38 -14.77 -23.58 -4.02
N GLU A 39 -14.16 -24.74 -3.76
CA GLU A 39 -14.83 -25.88 -3.13
C GLU A 39 -15.17 -25.51 -1.67
N GLU A 40 -16.43 -25.16 -1.42
CA GLU A 40 -16.98 -25.06 -0.07
C GLU A 40 -17.21 -26.47 0.48
N ASP A 41 -16.29 -26.96 1.30
CA ASP A 41 -16.46 -28.19 2.07
C ASP A 41 -17.59 -28.02 3.10
N GLU A 42 -18.76 -28.61 2.82
CA GLU A 42 -19.87 -28.76 3.77
C GLU A 42 -19.49 -29.80 4.86
N GLU A 43 -18.78 -29.38 5.90
CA GLU A 43 -18.60 -30.21 7.11
C GLU A 43 -19.92 -30.31 7.90
N GLU A 44 -20.52 -31.50 7.87
CA GLU A 44 -21.71 -31.87 8.64
C GLU A 44 -21.36 -31.92 10.15
N TYR A 45 -21.51 -30.78 10.84
CA TYR A 45 -21.25 -30.60 12.26
C TYR A 45 -22.22 -31.44 13.13
N ILE A 46 -21.76 -32.59 13.62
CA ILE A 46 -22.45 -33.40 14.63
C ILE A 46 -22.20 -32.75 16.00
N GLY A 47 -23.21 -32.04 16.49
CA GLY A 47 -23.12 -31.15 17.63
C GLY A 47 -22.73 -31.77 18.97
N THR A 48 -21.75 -31.14 19.63
CA THR A 48 -21.65 -31.10 21.10
C THR A 48 -22.65 -30.08 21.67
N PRO A 49 -23.22 -30.33 22.87
CA PRO A 49 -24.23 -29.45 23.47
C PRO A 49 -23.67 -28.05 23.74
N ALA A 50 -24.48 -27.05 23.39
CA ALA A 50 -24.17 -25.64 23.33
C ALA A 50 -23.71 -25.03 24.67
N ASP A 51 -22.52 -24.44 24.66
CA ASP A 51 -22.24 -23.24 25.45
C ASP A 51 -22.84 -22.05 24.67
N ASP A 52 -23.70 -21.28 25.34
CA ASP A 52 -24.39 -20.08 24.82
C ASP A 52 -23.40 -18.97 24.40
N LYS A 53 -22.73 -19.12 23.26
CA LYS A 53 -22.01 -18.01 22.62
C LYS A 53 -23.04 -17.12 21.92
N GLU A 54 -23.32 -15.97 22.52
CA GLU A 54 -24.16 -14.93 21.92
C GLU A 54 -23.69 -14.64 20.48
N ASP A 55 -24.57 -14.92 19.51
CA ASP A 55 -24.32 -14.68 18.09
C ASP A 55 -24.23 -13.17 17.82
N ASN A 56 -22.98 -12.67 17.80
CA ASN A 56 -22.62 -11.27 17.61
C ASN A 56 -22.74 -10.78 16.15
N ARG A 57 -23.35 -11.57 15.24
CA ARG A 57 -23.61 -11.13 13.86
C ARG A 57 -24.59 -9.94 13.82
N SER A 58 -24.42 -9.07 12.82
CA SER A 58 -25.22 -7.86 12.72
C SER A 58 -26.69 -8.20 12.42
N PRO A 59 -27.65 -7.33 12.80
CA PRO A 59 -29.05 -7.53 12.45
C PRO A 59 -29.30 -7.66 10.94
N ALA A 60 -28.43 -7.07 10.11
CA ALA A 60 -28.51 -7.16 8.66
C ALA A 60 -28.14 -8.57 8.16
N ASP A 61 -27.10 -9.18 8.74
CA ASP A 61 -26.67 -10.54 8.38
C ASP A 61 -27.75 -11.56 8.75
N LYS A 62 -28.35 -11.42 9.94
CA LYS A 62 -29.46 -12.29 10.38
C LYS A 62 -30.69 -12.14 9.49
N ALA A 63 -30.95 -10.94 8.97
CA ALA A 63 -32.03 -10.72 8.02
C ALA A 63 -31.73 -11.38 6.66
N LEU A 64 -30.47 -11.34 6.21
CA LEU A 64 -30.05 -12.00 4.97
C LEU A 64 -30.18 -13.53 5.08
N ASP A 65 -29.72 -14.13 6.17
CA ASP A 65 -29.87 -15.57 6.43
C ASP A 65 -31.33 -16.02 6.38
N ALA A 66 -32.23 -15.22 6.97
CA ALA A 66 -33.67 -15.52 6.96
C ALA A 66 -34.26 -15.48 5.54
N LEU A 67 -33.81 -14.54 4.71
CA LEU A 67 -34.21 -14.45 3.30
C LEU A 67 -33.68 -15.62 2.47
N GLU A 68 -32.45 -16.05 2.72
CA GLU A 68 -31.87 -17.22 2.05
C GLU A 68 -32.59 -18.50 2.45
N ALA A 69 -33.01 -18.63 3.71
CA ALA A 69 -33.84 -19.74 4.17
C ALA A 69 -35.23 -19.72 3.50
N GLU A 70 -35.88 -18.55 3.40
CA GLU A 70 -37.15 -18.37 2.66
C GLU A 70 -36.99 -18.77 1.19
N LYS A 71 -35.92 -18.33 0.54
CA LYS A 71 -35.58 -18.66 -0.85
C LYS A 71 -35.37 -20.15 -1.05
N LYS A 72 -34.62 -20.83 -0.18
CA LYS A 72 -34.36 -22.29 -0.28
C LYS A 72 -35.65 -23.11 -0.19
N ALA A 73 -36.70 -22.59 0.43
CA ALA A 73 -38.01 -23.26 0.52
C ALA A 73 -38.91 -23.06 -0.71
N MET A 74 -38.56 -22.19 -1.66
CA MET A 74 -39.38 -21.83 -2.82
C MET A 74 -38.91 -22.51 -4.11
N THR A 75 -39.86 -22.87 -4.97
CA THR A 75 -39.56 -23.30 -6.35
C THR A 75 -38.99 -22.14 -7.19
N PRO A 76 -38.24 -22.40 -8.27
CA PRO A 76 -37.70 -21.35 -9.13
C PRO A 76 -38.75 -20.34 -9.65
N LEU A 77 -39.95 -20.83 -9.98
CA LEU A 77 -41.05 -19.98 -10.42
C LEU A 77 -41.54 -19.05 -9.30
N GLU A 78 -41.73 -19.58 -8.09
CA GLU A 78 -42.13 -18.79 -6.91
C GLU A 78 -41.05 -17.76 -6.54
N GLN A 79 -39.77 -18.11 -6.62
CA GLN A 79 -38.66 -17.18 -6.42
C GLN A 79 -38.72 -16.02 -7.43
N LEU A 80 -38.99 -16.30 -8.70
CA LEU A 80 -39.15 -15.25 -9.73
C LEU A 80 -40.35 -14.36 -9.47
N GLU A 81 -41.50 -14.92 -9.09
CA GLU A 81 -42.70 -14.14 -8.74
C GLU A 81 -42.45 -13.25 -7.52
N ARG A 82 -41.79 -13.80 -6.49
CA ARG A 82 -41.40 -13.08 -5.28
C ARG A 82 -40.44 -11.93 -5.59
N ALA A 83 -39.42 -12.19 -6.41
CA ALA A 83 -38.46 -11.18 -6.86
C ALA A 83 -39.14 -10.06 -7.67
N LEU A 84 -40.16 -10.39 -8.48
CA LEU A 84 -40.93 -9.40 -9.22
C LEU A 84 -41.75 -8.49 -8.30
N LEU A 85 -42.37 -9.03 -7.24
CA LEU A 85 -43.07 -8.24 -6.24
C LEU A 85 -42.13 -7.23 -5.57
N TRP A 86 -40.96 -7.69 -5.11
CA TRP A 86 -39.93 -6.83 -4.53
C TRP A 86 -39.46 -5.73 -5.49
N LYS A 87 -39.27 -6.06 -6.77
CA LYS A 87 -38.95 -5.07 -7.81
C LYS A 87 -40.04 -4.01 -7.95
N VAL A 88 -41.32 -4.40 -7.95
CA VAL A 88 -42.46 -3.48 -8.05
C VAL A 88 -42.52 -2.56 -6.83
N GLU A 89 -42.38 -3.11 -5.62
CA GLU A 89 -42.33 -2.32 -4.39
C GLU A 89 -41.15 -1.34 -4.38
N GLY A 90 -39.96 -1.80 -4.79
CA GLY A 90 -38.77 -0.96 -4.93
C GLY A 90 -38.99 0.20 -5.91
N ASN A 91 -39.68 -0.04 -7.02
CA ASN A 91 -40.06 1.03 -7.95
C ASN A 91 -41.01 2.05 -7.30
N ASP A 92 -41.94 1.60 -6.46
CA ASP A 92 -42.89 2.49 -5.78
C ASP A 92 -42.23 3.30 -4.67
N PHE A 93 -41.32 2.72 -3.88
CA PHE A 93 -40.49 3.48 -2.93
C PHE A 93 -39.58 4.48 -3.64
N PHE A 94 -39.00 4.10 -4.78
CA PHE A 94 -38.16 5.02 -5.55
C PHE A 94 -38.95 6.23 -6.06
N LYS A 95 -40.19 6.02 -6.57
CA LYS A 95 -41.08 7.12 -6.98
C LYS A 95 -41.43 8.07 -5.82
N LYS A 96 -41.54 7.53 -4.59
CA LYS A 96 -41.78 8.31 -3.37
C LYS A 96 -40.53 9.03 -2.84
N GLY A 97 -39.36 8.77 -3.41
CA GLY A 97 -38.08 9.32 -2.93
C GLY A 97 -37.50 8.58 -1.71
N GLU A 98 -38.08 7.45 -1.31
CA GLU A 98 -37.61 6.63 -0.19
C GLU A 98 -36.44 5.74 -0.63
N LEU A 99 -35.28 6.35 -0.88
CA LEU A 99 -34.14 5.70 -1.56
C LEU A 99 -33.62 4.45 -0.82
N PHE A 100 -33.50 4.51 0.52
CA PHE A 100 -32.99 3.37 1.30
C PHE A 100 -33.91 2.15 1.20
N ARG A 101 -35.23 2.34 1.33
CA ARG A 101 -36.22 1.26 1.20
C ARG A 101 -36.30 0.73 -0.22
N ALA A 102 -36.12 1.59 -1.22
CA ALA A 102 -36.02 1.17 -2.61
C ALA A 102 -34.79 0.27 -2.85
N ALA A 103 -33.62 0.66 -2.33
CA ALA A 103 -32.40 -0.14 -2.41
C ALA A 103 -32.60 -1.51 -1.74
N ASP A 104 -33.17 -1.53 -0.53
CA ASP A 104 -33.46 -2.74 0.22
C ASP A 104 -34.36 -3.71 -0.57
N CYS A 105 -35.46 -3.22 -1.14
CA CYS A 105 -36.34 -4.03 -2.00
C CYS A 105 -35.62 -4.57 -3.24
N TYR A 106 -34.72 -3.79 -3.86
CA TYR A 106 -33.94 -4.27 -5.00
C TYR A 106 -32.91 -5.34 -4.59
N TYR A 107 -32.27 -5.22 -3.42
CA TYR A 107 -31.41 -6.27 -2.89
C TYR A 107 -32.17 -7.57 -2.66
N HIS A 108 -33.36 -7.51 -2.03
CA HIS A 108 -34.23 -8.67 -1.87
C HIS A 108 -34.56 -9.31 -3.23
N SER A 109 -34.98 -8.50 -4.21
CA SER A 109 -35.25 -8.97 -5.57
C SER A 109 -34.05 -9.70 -6.21
N ILE A 110 -32.83 -9.19 -6.01
CA ILE A 110 -31.58 -9.83 -6.49
C ILE A 110 -31.34 -11.17 -5.78
N VAL A 111 -31.49 -11.23 -4.45
CA VAL A 111 -31.25 -12.46 -3.66
C VAL A 111 -32.09 -13.63 -4.19
N PHE A 112 -33.38 -13.40 -4.47
CA PHE A 112 -34.28 -14.43 -5.00
C PHE A 112 -34.00 -14.81 -6.46
N ALA A 113 -33.45 -13.90 -7.27
CA ALA A 113 -33.37 -14.09 -8.72
C ALA A 113 -31.98 -14.47 -9.25
N ARG A 114 -30.91 -14.09 -8.54
CA ARG A 114 -29.52 -14.11 -9.06
C ARG A 114 -29.08 -15.51 -9.47
N ASP A 115 -29.32 -16.52 -8.64
CA ASP A 115 -28.87 -17.90 -8.94
C ASP A 115 -29.58 -18.48 -10.15
N LEU A 116 -30.83 -18.10 -10.37
CA LEU A 116 -31.61 -18.54 -11.53
C LEU A 116 -31.04 -17.99 -12.86
N THR A 117 -30.09 -17.06 -12.83
CA THR A 117 -29.39 -16.58 -14.03
C THR A 117 -28.29 -17.54 -14.52
N LYS A 118 -27.80 -18.42 -13.62
CA LYS A 118 -26.77 -19.43 -13.91
C LYS A 118 -27.27 -20.44 -14.95
N ASN A 119 -26.34 -21.09 -15.66
CA ASN A 119 -26.70 -22.04 -16.70
C ASN A 119 -27.18 -23.36 -16.06
N PRO A 120 -28.43 -23.81 -16.31
CA PRO A 120 -28.95 -25.05 -15.72
C PRO A 120 -28.15 -26.29 -16.13
N GLN A 121 -27.38 -26.22 -17.22
CA GLN A 121 -26.48 -27.32 -17.63
C GLN A 121 -25.31 -27.51 -16.67
N TYR A 122 -24.78 -26.43 -16.10
CA TYR A 122 -23.65 -26.47 -15.16
C TYR A 122 -24.11 -26.48 -13.70
N TYR A 123 -25.34 -26.05 -13.43
CA TYR A 123 -25.93 -25.95 -12.09
C TYR A 123 -27.28 -26.67 -12.04
N PRO A 124 -27.30 -28.02 -12.10
CA PRO A 124 -28.53 -28.80 -12.20
C PRO A 124 -29.41 -28.71 -10.94
N ASP A 125 -28.82 -28.43 -9.76
CA ASP A 125 -29.53 -28.41 -8.49
C ASP A 125 -30.55 -27.27 -8.36
N LEU A 126 -30.38 -26.22 -9.17
CA LEU A 126 -31.29 -25.07 -9.21
C LEU A 126 -32.63 -25.40 -9.89
N LYS A 127 -32.71 -26.48 -10.67
CA LYS A 127 -33.95 -27.05 -11.26
C LYS A 127 -34.79 -26.07 -12.08
N HIS A 128 -34.22 -24.97 -12.57
CA HIS A 128 -34.93 -24.00 -13.41
C HIS A 128 -34.83 -24.34 -14.89
N THR A 129 -35.85 -23.95 -15.64
CA THR A 129 -35.92 -24.07 -17.09
C THR A 129 -35.14 -22.94 -17.78
N GLN A 130 -34.83 -23.13 -19.07
CA GLN A 130 -34.16 -22.10 -19.87
C GLN A 130 -35.03 -20.82 -20.02
N ASP A 131 -36.36 -20.96 -20.02
CA ASP A 131 -37.30 -19.84 -20.05
C ASP A 131 -37.28 -19.05 -18.74
N GLU A 132 -37.26 -19.75 -17.59
CA GLU A 132 -37.10 -19.13 -16.27
C GLU A 132 -35.76 -18.43 -16.14
N ARG A 133 -34.67 -19.02 -16.65
CA ARG A 133 -33.35 -18.38 -16.72
C ARG A 133 -33.40 -17.07 -17.49
N THR A 134 -34.07 -17.06 -18.63
CA THR A 134 -34.18 -15.87 -19.49
C THR A 134 -34.94 -14.76 -18.75
N LYS A 135 -36.06 -15.11 -18.11
CA LYS A 135 -36.82 -14.18 -17.25
C LYS A 135 -36.00 -13.66 -16.07
N ALA A 136 -35.22 -14.54 -15.42
CA ALA A 136 -34.32 -14.18 -14.33
C ALA A 136 -33.29 -13.14 -14.78
N LYS A 137 -32.66 -13.37 -15.94
CA LYS A 137 -31.67 -12.44 -16.52
C LYS A 137 -32.27 -11.08 -16.81
N GLU A 138 -33.40 -11.01 -17.52
CA GLU A 138 -34.09 -9.75 -17.83
C GLU A 138 -34.51 -8.99 -16.56
N MET A 139 -34.95 -9.73 -15.54
CA MET A 139 -35.31 -9.15 -14.26
C MET A 139 -34.10 -8.62 -13.49
N CYS A 140 -33.06 -9.42 -13.29
CA CYS A 140 -31.81 -9.01 -12.64
C CYS A 140 -31.17 -7.83 -13.35
N GLU A 141 -31.09 -7.85 -14.69
CA GLU A 141 -30.59 -6.73 -15.50
C GLU A 141 -31.31 -5.43 -15.15
N SER A 142 -32.65 -5.48 -15.13
CA SER A 142 -33.48 -4.32 -14.79
C SER A 142 -33.33 -3.88 -13.33
N VAL A 143 -33.18 -4.81 -12.39
CA VAL A 143 -33.07 -4.53 -10.95
C VAL A 143 -31.69 -3.94 -10.62
N PHE A 144 -30.60 -4.55 -11.08
CA PHE A 144 -29.24 -4.00 -10.94
C PHE A 144 -29.12 -2.61 -11.55
N THR A 145 -29.69 -2.43 -12.74
CA THR A 145 -29.76 -1.11 -13.38
C THR A 145 -30.44 -0.11 -12.44
N ASN A 146 -31.61 -0.44 -11.89
CA ASN A 146 -32.36 0.43 -10.97
C ASN A 146 -31.63 0.68 -9.65
N LEU A 147 -30.99 -0.33 -9.06
CA LEU A 147 -30.19 -0.20 -7.85
C LEU A 147 -29.03 0.80 -8.05
N ALA A 148 -28.33 0.73 -9.19
CA ALA A 148 -27.28 1.69 -9.53
C ALA A 148 -27.81 3.15 -9.59
N LEU A 149 -29.04 3.35 -10.06
CA LEU A 149 -29.68 4.67 -10.05
C LEU A 149 -30.03 5.13 -8.63
N VAL A 150 -30.50 4.23 -7.77
CA VAL A 150 -30.75 4.54 -6.35
C VAL A 150 -29.45 4.95 -5.66
N GLN A 151 -28.38 4.18 -5.85
CA GLN A 151 -27.06 4.45 -5.29
C GLN A 151 -26.50 5.78 -5.77
N LEU A 152 -26.62 6.09 -7.07
CA LEU A 152 -26.25 7.40 -7.62
C LEU A 152 -27.02 8.54 -6.94
N LYS A 153 -28.35 8.44 -6.85
CA LYS A 153 -29.18 9.49 -6.22
C LYS A 153 -28.89 9.62 -4.72
N TYR A 154 -28.71 8.51 -4.03
CA TYR A 154 -28.43 8.50 -2.60
C TYR A 154 -27.07 9.12 -2.32
N GLY A 155 -26.02 8.71 -3.05
CA GLY A 155 -24.69 9.31 -2.91
C GLY A 155 -24.67 10.81 -3.24
N LEU A 156 -25.46 11.27 -4.20
CA LEU A 156 -25.63 12.71 -4.48
C LEU A 156 -26.39 13.47 -3.39
N SER A 157 -27.22 12.79 -2.58
CA SER A 157 -27.91 13.41 -1.44
C SER A 157 -27.02 13.55 -0.19
N LEU A 158 -25.90 12.84 -0.15
CA LEU A 158 -24.91 12.93 0.94
C LEU A 158 -24.01 14.16 0.77
N SER A 159 -23.55 14.71 1.90
CA SER A 159 -22.53 15.78 1.90
C SER A 159 -21.27 15.35 1.15
N PRO A 160 -20.59 16.24 0.38
CA PRO A 160 -19.28 15.96 -0.19
C PRO A 160 -18.26 15.42 0.79
N ASP A 161 -18.33 15.84 2.05
CA ASP A 161 -17.37 15.44 3.10
C ASP A 161 -17.75 14.12 3.80
N ASN A 162 -18.86 13.48 3.42
CA ASN A 162 -19.29 12.23 4.03
C ASN A 162 -18.42 11.06 3.52
N CYS A 163 -17.76 10.34 4.42
CA CYS A 163 -16.89 9.22 4.09
C CYS A 163 -17.61 8.05 3.39
N GLU A 164 -18.92 7.87 3.62
CA GLU A 164 -19.73 6.82 3.00
C GLU A 164 -20.09 7.15 1.54
N ARG A 165 -20.02 8.43 1.15
CA ARG A 165 -20.39 8.87 -0.20
C ARG A 165 -19.57 8.18 -1.29
N GLY A 166 -18.26 8.04 -1.07
CA GLY A 166 -17.37 7.33 -1.99
C GLY A 166 -17.74 5.85 -2.13
N LYS A 167 -18.03 5.18 -1.00
CA LYS A 167 -18.44 3.76 -0.98
C LYS A 167 -19.74 3.54 -1.73
N VAL A 168 -20.74 4.40 -1.50
CA VAL A 168 -22.04 4.31 -2.19
C VAL A 168 -21.89 4.42 -3.71
N PHE A 169 -21.03 5.31 -4.21
CA PHE A 169 -20.80 5.40 -5.65
C PHE A 169 -20.07 4.18 -6.22
N GLN A 170 -19.08 3.65 -5.51
CA GLN A 170 -18.39 2.42 -5.91
C GLN A 170 -19.34 1.22 -5.97
N GLU A 171 -20.24 1.06 -4.99
CA GLU A 171 -21.30 0.06 -5.04
C GLU A 171 -22.28 0.30 -6.21
N GLY A 172 -22.54 1.57 -6.55
CA GLY A 172 -23.23 1.96 -7.77
C GLY A 172 -22.58 1.42 -9.04
N VAL A 173 -21.26 1.59 -9.16
CA VAL A 173 -20.46 1.14 -10.33
C VAL A 173 -20.50 -0.38 -10.44
N LYS A 174 -20.41 -1.09 -9.31
CA LYS A 174 -20.54 -2.55 -9.25
C LYS A 174 -21.93 -3.00 -9.73
N SER A 175 -23.00 -2.43 -9.18
CA SER A 175 -24.38 -2.75 -9.60
C SER A 175 -24.60 -2.53 -11.10
N ALA A 176 -24.12 -1.41 -11.65
CA ALA A 176 -24.25 -1.14 -13.09
C ALA A 176 -23.42 -2.13 -13.93
N SER A 177 -22.25 -2.55 -13.43
CA SER A 177 -21.40 -3.55 -14.10
C SER A 177 -22.02 -4.94 -14.08
N GLU A 178 -22.68 -5.35 -12.98
CA GLU A 178 -23.44 -6.61 -12.94
C GLU A 178 -24.58 -6.62 -13.96
N ALA A 179 -25.29 -5.51 -14.15
CA ALA A 179 -26.27 -5.39 -15.23
C ALA A 179 -25.63 -5.57 -16.63
N LEU A 180 -24.42 -5.04 -16.84
CA LEU A 180 -23.70 -5.16 -18.11
C LEU A 180 -23.11 -6.55 -18.35
N LYS A 181 -22.83 -7.33 -17.31
CA LYS A 181 -22.49 -8.76 -17.44
C LYS A 181 -23.67 -9.57 -18.00
N LEU A 182 -24.90 -9.19 -17.64
CA LEU A 182 -26.13 -9.82 -18.15
C LEU A 182 -26.47 -9.32 -19.56
N ASN A 183 -26.27 -8.03 -19.84
CA ASN A 183 -26.48 -7.41 -21.14
C ASN A 183 -25.48 -6.27 -21.39
N ALA A 184 -24.42 -6.56 -22.15
CA ALA A 184 -23.35 -5.61 -22.45
C ALA A 184 -23.82 -4.37 -23.24
N GLN A 185 -24.99 -4.42 -23.88
CA GLN A 185 -25.56 -3.33 -24.68
C GLN A 185 -26.68 -2.57 -23.93
N ASN A 186 -26.85 -2.81 -22.62
CA ASN A 186 -27.86 -2.08 -21.84
C ASN A 186 -27.47 -0.60 -21.71
N VAL A 187 -28.14 0.23 -22.50
CA VAL A 187 -27.91 1.69 -22.59
C VAL A 187 -28.09 2.38 -21.24
N LYS A 188 -29.07 1.96 -20.42
CA LYS A 188 -29.33 2.56 -19.10
C LYS A 188 -28.23 2.23 -18.10
N ALA A 189 -27.71 1.01 -18.12
CA ALA A 189 -26.61 0.58 -17.26
C ALA A 189 -25.30 1.27 -17.66
N LEU A 190 -24.98 1.35 -18.96
CA LEU A 190 -23.84 2.11 -19.47
C LEU A 190 -23.92 3.58 -19.04
N PHE A 191 -25.07 4.23 -19.25
CA PHE A 191 -25.26 5.63 -18.86
C PHE A 191 -25.06 5.82 -17.35
N ARG A 192 -25.68 4.97 -16.51
CA ARG A 192 -25.57 5.07 -15.04
C ARG A 192 -24.15 4.83 -14.56
N ARG A 193 -23.43 3.84 -15.11
CA ARG A 193 -22.03 3.57 -14.77
C ARG A 193 -21.13 4.74 -15.16
N GLY A 194 -21.32 5.29 -16.37
CA GLY A 194 -20.62 6.50 -16.81
C GLY A 194 -20.85 7.70 -15.88
N SER A 195 -22.10 7.94 -15.46
CA SER A 195 -22.42 9.00 -14.48
C SER A 195 -21.78 8.76 -13.12
N LEU A 196 -21.81 7.53 -12.61
CA LEU A 196 -21.20 7.16 -11.33
C LEU A 196 -19.67 7.35 -11.36
N ASN A 197 -18.99 6.78 -12.36
CA ASN A 197 -17.55 6.94 -12.55
C ASN A 197 -17.17 8.42 -12.70
N PHE A 198 -17.97 9.24 -13.39
CA PHE A 198 -17.68 10.67 -13.49
C PHE A 198 -17.77 11.39 -12.13
N VAL A 199 -18.69 10.99 -11.26
CA VAL A 199 -18.77 11.53 -9.89
C VAL A 199 -17.60 11.03 -9.02
N VAL A 200 -17.20 9.76 -9.16
CA VAL A 200 -16.01 9.20 -8.50
C VAL A 200 -14.76 9.97 -8.91
N ALA A 201 -14.55 10.20 -10.21
CA ALA A 201 -13.39 10.92 -10.73
C ALA A 201 -13.25 12.34 -10.15
N LYS A 202 -14.38 13.06 -9.98
CA LYS A 202 -14.38 14.39 -9.33
C LYS A 202 -13.99 14.37 -7.85
N SER A 203 -14.06 13.21 -7.22
CA SER A 203 -13.78 13.01 -5.80
C SER A 203 -12.38 12.42 -5.54
N CYS A 204 -11.66 12.02 -6.60
CA CYS A 204 -10.30 11.47 -6.50
C CYS A 204 -9.31 12.53 -6.01
N LYS A 205 -8.39 12.11 -5.13
CA LYS A 205 -7.32 12.98 -4.59
C LYS A 205 -6.15 13.12 -5.55
N HIS A 206 -5.94 12.11 -6.40
CA HIS A 206 -4.82 12.05 -7.33
C HIS A 206 -5.30 12.29 -8.76
N ASN A 207 -4.60 13.19 -9.47
CA ASN A 207 -4.95 13.57 -10.83
C ASN A 207 -4.89 12.37 -11.80
N ALA A 208 -3.87 11.52 -11.68
CA ALA A 208 -3.73 10.32 -12.52
C ALA A 208 -4.93 9.36 -12.39
N GLU A 209 -5.34 9.05 -11.15
CA GLU A 209 -6.52 8.23 -10.86
C GLU A 209 -7.80 8.86 -11.43
N ALA A 210 -7.98 10.18 -11.24
CA ALA A 210 -9.13 10.90 -11.79
C ALA A 210 -9.21 10.80 -13.32
N GLN A 211 -8.06 10.86 -14.01
CA GLN A 211 -7.99 10.74 -15.48
C GLN A 211 -8.36 9.33 -15.96
N GLU A 212 -7.93 8.28 -15.26
CA GLU A 212 -8.25 6.88 -15.56
C GLU A 212 -9.77 6.63 -15.47
N VAL A 213 -10.38 6.98 -14.34
CA VAL A 213 -11.83 6.82 -14.11
C VAL A 213 -12.64 7.67 -15.10
N CYS A 214 -12.17 8.87 -15.46
CA CYS A 214 -12.77 9.65 -16.55
C CYS A 214 -12.68 8.94 -17.91
N GLY A 215 -11.62 8.17 -18.17
CA GLY A 215 -11.46 7.36 -19.37
C GLY A 215 -12.55 6.29 -19.47
N GLU A 216 -12.83 5.59 -18.38
CA GLU A 216 -13.90 4.60 -18.31
C GLU A 216 -15.28 5.23 -18.53
N ALA A 217 -15.59 6.32 -17.81
CA ALA A 217 -16.86 7.03 -17.96
C ALA A 217 -17.06 7.57 -19.39
N LYS A 218 -15.98 8.05 -20.03
CA LYS A 218 -16.01 8.47 -21.44
C LYS A 218 -16.38 7.31 -22.37
N ALA A 219 -15.79 6.13 -22.16
CA ALA A 219 -16.06 4.96 -22.98
C ALA A 219 -17.54 4.53 -22.88
N ASP A 220 -18.11 4.55 -21.68
CA ASP A 220 -19.52 4.24 -21.46
C ASP A 220 -20.46 5.25 -22.15
N PHE A 221 -20.23 6.56 -22.00
CA PHE A 221 -21.05 7.56 -22.67
C PHE A 221 -20.95 7.49 -24.21
N LEU A 222 -19.78 7.14 -24.76
CA LEU A 222 -19.63 6.93 -26.20
C LEU A 222 -20.47 5.75 -26.69
N LYS A 223 -20.48 4.62 -25.98
CA LYS A 223 -21.34 3.48 -26.31
C LYS A 223 -22.83 3.83 -26.24
N VAL A 224 -23.24 4.64 -25.25
CA VAL A 224 -24.62 5.15 -25.16
C VAL A 224 -24.98 5.99 -26.38
N ILE A 225 -24.09 6.88 -26.82
CA ILE A 225 -24.33 7.76 -27.98
C ILE A 225 -24.32 6.98 -29.29
N GLU A 226 -23.50 5.94 -29.39
CA GLU A 226 -23.48 5.02 -30.54
C GLU A 226 -24.81 4.26 -30.65
N ALA A 227 -25.30 3.70 -29.54
CA ALA A 227 -26.58 3.00 -29.49
C ALA A 227 -27.79 3.93 -29.67
N GLU A 228 -27.77 5.12 -29.04
CA GLU A 228 -28.84 6.12 -29.09
C GLU A 228 -28.31 7.50 -29.48
N PRO A 229 -28.11 7.78 -30.79
CA PRO A 229 -27.56 9.06 -31.23
C PRO A 229 -28.36 10.29 -30.79
N GLN A 230 -29.66 10.15 -30.54
CA GLN A 230 -30.53 11.26 -30.11
C GLN A 230 -30.54 11.49 -28.58
N ASN A 231 -29.76 10.72 -27.81
CA ASN A 231 -29.70 10.84 -26.36
C ASN A 231 -28.96 12.14 -25.97
N ARG A 232 -29.74 13.19 -25.67
CA ARG A 232 -29.23 14.53 -25.33
C ARG A 232 -28.49 14.54 -23.98
N GLU A 233 -28.90 13.70 -23.05
CA GLU A 233 -28.34 13.64 -21.70
C GLU A 233 -26.92 13.07 -21.73
N ALA A 234 -26.71 11.94 -22.42
CA ALA A 234 -25.39 11.34 -22.60
C ALA A 234 -24.39 12.29 -23.29
N ARG A 235 -24.86 13.05 -24.29
CA ARG A 235 -24.02 14.07 -24.96
C ARG A 235 -23.65 15.22 -24.01
N ALA A 236 -24.56 15.64 -23.15
CA ALA A 236 -24.31 16.71 -22.17
C ALA A 236 -23.29 16.25 -21.10
N GLU A 237 -23.46 15.05 -20.56
CA GLU A 237 -22.53 14.45 -19.60
C GLU A 237 -21.15 14.21 -20.21
N LEU A 238 -21.08 13.68 -21.44
CA LEU A 238 -19.80 13.50 -22.15
C LEU A 238 -19.08 14.83 -22.36
N LYS A 239 -19.80 15.91 -22.68
CA LYS A 239 -19.21 17.25 -22.82
C LYS A 239 -18.65 17.74 -21.47
N ALA A 240 -19.41 17.63 -20.39
CA ALA A 240 -18.96 18.02 -19.05
C ALA A 240 -17.72 17.22 -18.62
N LEU A 241 -17.69 15.92 -18.92
CA LEU A 241 -16.55 15.05 -18.66
C LEU A 241 -15.32 15.47 -19.47
N GLN A 242 -15.48 15.81 -20.75
CA GLN A 242 -14.37 16.30 -21.58
C GLN A 242 -13.80 17.63 -21.09
N GLU A 243 -14.64 18.52 -20.57
CA GLU A 243 -14.20 19.78 -19.96
C GLU A 243 -13.41 19.52 -18.67
N HIS A 244 -13.87 18.58 -17.82
CA HIS A 244 -13.16 18.19 -16.61
C HIS A 244 -11.79 17.54 -16.93
N LEU A 245 -11.72 16.62 -17.90
CA LEU A 245 -10.45 16.04 -18.37
C LEU A 245 -9.46 17.11 -18.88
N LYS A 246 -9.96 18.14 -19.57
CA LYS A 246 -9.10 19.27 -20.00
C LYS A 246 -8.58 20.08 -18.82
N ALA A 247 -9.36 20.22 -17.75
CA ALA A 247 -8.93 20.88 -16.53
C ALA A 247 -7.84 20.08 -15.81
N LEU A 248 -8.04 18.77 -15.63
CA LEU A 248 -7.05 17.85 -15.04
C LEU A 248 -5.70 17.90 -15.77
N LYS A 249 -5.72 17.85 -17.11
CA LYS A 249 -4.50 17.98 -17.95
C LYS A 249 -3.88 19.37 -17.95
N ARG A 250 -4.63 20.41 -17.58
CA ARG A 250 -4.08 21.76 -17.42
C ARG A 250 -3.37 21.86 -16.08
N GLU A 251 -3.99 21.37 -15.02
CA GLU A 251 -3.42 21.32 -13.68
C GLU A 251 -2.12 20.50 -13.66
N GLU A 252 -2.09 19.36 -14.33
CA GLU A 252 -0.89 18.52 -14.49
C GLU A 252 0.26 19.32 -15.13
N ARG A 253 0.04 19.93 -16.29
CA ARG A 253 1.04 20.78 -16.97
C ARG A 253 1.46 22.00 -16.15
N GLU A 254 0.54 22.58 -15.38
CA GLU A 254 0.87 23.67 -14.47
C GLU A 254 1.73 23.19 -13.29
N GLY A 255 1.46 22.01 -12.77
CA GLY A 255 2.29 21.33 -11.76
C GLY A 255 3.70 21.08 -12.28
N GLU A 256 3.82 20.45 -13.45
CA GLU A 256 5.11 20.21 -14.13
C GLU A 256 5.89 21.51 -14.35
N ARG A 257 5.21 22.58 -14.81
CA ARG A 257 5.85 23.89 -14.99
C ARG A 257 6.34 24.50 -13.68
N ARG A 258 5.60 24.35 -12.59
CA ARG A 258 6.02 24.82 -11.26
C ARG A 258 7.25 24.05 -10.78
N GLU A 259 7.26 22.74 -10.98
CA GLU A 259 8.39 21.88 -10.62
C GLU A 259 9.64 22.19 -11.46
N PHE A 260 9.48 22.35 -12.77
CA PHE A 260 10.57 22.73 -13.67
C PHE A 260 11.10 24.14 -13.39
N SER A 261 10.22 25.11 -13.10
CA SER A 261 10.60 26.48 -12.72
C SER A 261 11.36 26.51 -11.39
N PHE A 262 10.96 25.67 -10.43
CA PHE A 262 11.67 25.53 -9.16
C PHE A 262 13.09 24.97 -9.36
N ALA A 263 13.24 23.92 -10.17
CA ALA A 263 14.55 23.36 -10.52
C ALA A 263 15.45 24.40 -11.23
N SER A 264 14.90 25.16 -12.19
CA SER A 264 15.64 26.21 -12.90
C SER A 264 16.04 27.37 -11.96
N THR A 265 15.21 27.70 -10.97
CA THR A 265 15.51 28.77 -9.99
C THR A 265 16.56 28.32 -8.98
N LEU A 266 16.56 27.05 -8.58
CA LEU A 266 17.60 26.48 -7.72
C LEU A 266 18.97 26.41 -8.41
N CYS A 267 19.00 26.06 -9.70
CA CYS A 267 20.25 26.09 -10.47
C CYS A 267 20.80 27.52 -10.67
N GLY A 268 19.93 28.54 -10.77
CA GLY A 268 20.32 29.94 -10.92
C GLY A 268 20.78 30.66 -9.64
N LEU A 269 20.45 30.11 -8.46
CA LEU A 269 20.79 30.69 -7.15
C LEU A 269 22.07 30.10 -6.52
N GLY A 270 22.83 29.31 -7.29
CA GLY A 270 24.10 28.73 -6.86
C GLY A 270 24.94 29.72 -6.04
N PHE A 271 25.26 29.32 -4.81
CA PHE A 271 26.09 29.98 -3.81
C PHE A 271 25.48 31.01 -2.86
N LYS A 272 24.24 31.49 -3.03
CA LYS A 272 23.66 32.39 -2.00
C LYS A 272 23.16 31.58 -0.81
N GLU A 273 23.69 31.92 0.36
CA GLU A 273 23.24 31.39 1.64
C GLU A 273 21.75 31.73 1.86
N LYS A 274 20.95 30.72 2.17
CA LYS A 274 19.50 30.82 2.41
C LYS A 274 19.23 30.55 3.89
N ASP A 275 18.53 31.48 4.53
CA ASP A 275 17.97 31.27 5.86
C ASP A 275 16.71 30.39 5.77
N LEU A 276 16.74 29.23 6.42
CA LEU A 276 15.67 28.23 6.33
C LEU A 276 14.51 28.53 7.30
N LEU A 277 14.76 29.27 8.37
CA LEU A 277 13.76 29.60 9.40
C LEU A 277 13.39 31.08 9.43
N GLY A 278 14.19 31.95 8.80
CA GLY A 278 13.98 33.39 8.76
C GLY A 278 14.49 34.13 10.01
N ASP A 279 15.08 33.41 10.97
CA ASP A 279 15.67 33.93 12.21
C ASP A 279 17.22 33.90 12.20
N GLY A 280 17.82 33.46 11.09
CA GLY A 280 19.26 33.31 10.91
C GLY A 280 19.88 32.11 11.64
N SER A 281 19.09 31.30 12.34
CA SER A 281 19.58 30.21 13.21
C SER A 281 19.92 28.93 12.46
N VAL A 282 19.37 28.74 11.26
CA VAL A 282 19.74 27.65 10.33
C VAL A 282 19.88 28.21 8.93
N ARG A 283 21.12 28.34 8.47
CA ARG A 283 21.42 28.86 7.13
C ARG A 283 22.05 27.78 6.28
N LYS A 284 21.68 27.74 4.99
CA LYS A 284 22.05 26.70 4.03
C LYS A 284 22.71 27.31 2.81
N GLN A 285 23.80 26.70 2.37
CA GLN A 285 24.42 26.94 1.07
C GLN A 285 24.56 25.60 0.35
N ILE A 286 23.95 25.46 -0.83
CA ILE A 286 24.06 24.22 -1.62
C ILE A 286 25.48 24.12 -2.19
N LEU A 287 26.15 22.99 -1.92
CA LEU A 287 27.48 22.68 -2.47
C LEU A 287 27.37 21.80 -3.72
N SER A 288 26.47 20.82 -3.68
CA SER A 288 26.10 19.96 -4.80
C SER A 288 24.60 19.74 -4.78
N ALA A 289 23.93 19.91 -5.91
CA ALA A 289 22.50 19.65 -6.03
C ALA A 289 22.23 18.14 -5.96
N GLY A 290 21.09 17.77 -5.36
CA GLY A 290 20.57 16.41 -5.43
C GLY A 290 19.81 16.15 -6.74
N ASP A 291 18.98 15.12 -6.74
CA ASP A 291 18.15 14.70 -7.87
C ASP A 291 16.99 15.67 -8.20
N GLY A 292 16.72 16.65 -7.33
CA GLY A 292 15.59 17.58 -7.48
C GLY A 292 14.22 16.98 -7.16
N GLY A 293 14.17 15.72 -6.74
CA GLY A 293 12.93 15.01 -6.44
C GLY A 293 12.27 15.51 -5.15
N LYS A 294 10.93 15.61 -5.17
CA LYS A 294 10.16 15.72 -3.92
C LYS A 294 10.20 14.37 -3.22
N TRP A 295 11.06 14.24 -2.23
CA TRP A 295 11.15 13.02 -1.44
C TRP A 295 10.38 13.10 -0.12
N LEU A 296 10.17 14.30 0.42
CA LEU A 296 9.54 14.48 1.72
C LEU A 296 8.02 14.25 1.65
N ASN A 297 7.53 13.28 2.41
CA ASN A 297 6.11 13.12 2.71
C ASN A 297 5.82 13.68 4.12
N GLU A 298 4.86 14.60 4.24
CA GLU A 298 4.47 15.21 5.52
C GLU A 298 3.93 14.20 6.53
N ASP A 299 3.36 13.07 6.07
CA ASP A 299 2.87 12.02 6.96
C ASP A 299 4.00 11.36 7.76
N TRP A 300 5.24 11.35 7.25
CA TRP A 300 6.39 10.83 7.99
C TRP A 300 6.80 11.72 9.16
N LEU A 301 6.36 12.98 9.17
CA LEU A 301 6.60 13.90 10.29
C LEU A 301 5.62 13.68 11.45
N LYS A 302 4.53 12.93 11.22
CA LYS A 302 3.58 12.58 12.27
C LYS A 302 4.19 11.49 13.14
N TRP A 303 4.51 11.84 14.39
CA TRP A 303 5.11 10.89 15.34
C TRP A 303 4.22 9.68 15.63
N THR A 304 2.90 9.78 15.44
CA THR A 304 1.94 8.67 15.61
C THR A 304 1.65 7.90 14.32
N GLY A 305 2.29 8.24 13.20
CA GLY A 305 2.11 7.51 11.93
C GLY A 305 2.68 6.09 11.99
N SER A 306 2.05 5.17 11.24
CA SER A 306 2.50 3.77 11.08
C SER A 306 3.77 3.60 10.23
N THR A 307 4.27 4.67 9.63
CA THR A 307 5.50 4.65 8.83
C THR A 307 6.41 5.79 9.25
N LYS A 308 7.68 5.48 9.47
CA LYS A 308 8.74 6.45 9.75
C LYS A 308 9.74 6.52 8.60
N CYS A 309 10.28 7.72 8.39
CA CYS A 309 11.35 7.94 7.44
C CYS A 309 12.69 7.91 8.17
N VAL A 310 13.53 6.93 7.84
CA VAL A 310 14.91 6.82 8.34
C VAL A 310 15.85 7.44 7.32
N ILE A 311 16.57 8.47 7.75
CA ILE A 311 17.52 9.24 6.96
C ILE A 311 18.92 8.69 7.18
N HIS A 312 19.67 8.52 6.09
CA HIS A 312 21.10 8.23 6.11
C HIS A 312 21.86 9.45 5.59
N LEU A 313 22.79 9.94 6.40
CA LEU A 313 23.56 11.13 6.08
C LEU A 313 25.04 10.97 6.42
N ALA A 314 25.87 11.77 5.76
CA ALA A 314 27.26 11.98 6.14
C ALA A 314 27.44 13.44 6.57
N VAL A 315 28.05 13.66 7.74
CA VAL A 315 28.33 14.99 8.30
C VAL A 315 29.82 15.20 8.45
N ARG A 316 30.31 16.37 8.04
CA ARG A 316 31.68 16.81 8.27
C ARG A 316 31.67 18.20 8.92
N SER A 317 32.52 18.41 9.92
CA SER A 317 32.77 19.75 10.44
C SER A 317 33.53 20.58 9.42
N LEU A 318 33.08 21.80 9.15
CA LEU A 318 33.86 22.79 8.39
C LEU A 318 34.72 23.67 9.31
N GLU A 319 34.53 23.53 10.63
CA GLU A 319 35.31 24.19 11.68
C GLU A 319 36.29 23.16 12.26
N GLY A 320 37.57 23.24 11.91
CA GLY A 320 38.62 22.34 12.41
C GLY A 320 39.72 22.01 11.40
N GLU A 321 40.52 21.00 11.72
CA GLU A 321 41.54 20.46 10.81
C GLU A 321 40.89 20.03 9.48
N ALA A 322 41.48 20.44 8.36
CA ALA A 322 40.94 20.24 7.01
C ALA A 322 40.68 18.75 6.64
N ASN A 323 41.17 17.80 7.46
CA ASN A 323 41.10 16.37 7.24
C ASN A 323 40.17 15.63 8.22
N ALA A 324 39.25 16.32 8.91
CA ALA A 324 38.24 15.62 9.70
C ALA A 324 37.42 14.67 8.80
N SER A 325 37.46 13.37 9.10
CA SER A 325 36.70 12.35 8.39
C SER A 325 35.20 12.59 8.56
N ALA A 326 34.42 12.45 7.49
CA ALA A 326 32.98 12.53 7.58
C ALA A 326 32.43 11.39 8.47
N VAL A 327 31.45 11.71 9.31
CA VAL A 327 30.73 10.73 10.13
C VAL A 327 29.46 10.35 9.39
N SER A 328 29.26 9.05 9.15
CA SER A 328 28.01 8.51 8.64
C SER A 328 27.12 8.05 9.79
N LEU A 329 25.83 8.42 9.74
CA LEU A 329 24.84 7.99 10.73
C LEU A 329 23.45 7.87 10.11
N SER A 330 22.54 7.21 10.83
CA SER A 330 21.13 7.11 10.45
C SER A 330 20.19 7.47 11.60
N PHE A 331 19.09 8.17 11.29
CA PHE A 331 18.12 8.61 12.30
C PHE A 331 16.70 8.75 11.73
N ILE A 332 15.71 8.78 12.61
CA ILE A 332 14.31 8.97 12.22
C ILE A 332 14.04 10.46 12.01
N LEU A 333 13.49 10.84 10.86
CA LEU A 333 13.16 12.24 10.59
C LEU A 333 12.10 12.74 11.60
N GLY A 334 12.41 13.81 12.32
CA GLY A 334 11.57 14.37 13.38
C GLY A 334 11.81 13.78 14.77
N ASP A 335 12.76 12.86 14.93
CA ASP A 335 13.10 12.30 16.24
C ASP A 335 13.62 13.37 17.20
N PRO A 336 13.09 13.47 18.44
CA PRO A 336 13.59 14.39 19.46
C PRO A 336 15.04 14.10 19.89
N ASP A 337 15.58 12.90 19.63
CA ASP A 337 16.98 12.58 19.92
C ASP A 337 17.95 13.23 18.93
N MET A 338 17.46 13.81 17.83
CA MET A 338 18.27 14.53 16.85
C MET A 338 18.13 16.05 17.03
N HIS A 339 19.21 16.77 16.76
CA HIS A 339 19.19 18.24 16.72
C HIS A 339 18.09 18.76 15.79
N GLU A 340 17.31 19.72 16.29
CA GLU A 340 16.25 20.37 15.50
C GLU A 340 16.82 21.02 14.22
N GLY A 341 18.00 21.63 14.32
CA GLY A 341 18.69 22.21 13.16
C GLY A 341 18.98 21.20 12.06
N VAL A 342 19.43 19.99 12.42
CA VAL A 342 19.69 18.90 11.45
C VAL A 342 18.39 18.42 10.82
N ASN A 343 17.31 18.30 11.60
CA ASN A 343 15.99 17.99 11.07
C ASN A 343 15.51 19.02 10.03
N VAL A 344 15.66 20.31 10.31
CA VAL A 344 15.33 21.40 9.37
C VAL A 344 16.22 21.35 8.14
N ALA A 345 17.52 21.12 8.32
CA ALA A 345 18.48 20.99 7.22
C ALA A 345 18.07 19.88 6.26
N VAL A 346 17.87 18.65 6.75
CA VAL A 346 17.49 17.50 5.92
C VAL A 346 16.17 17.74 5.18
N LYS A 347 15.13 18.27 5.84
CA LYS A 347 13.84 18.58 5.19
C LYS A 347 13.96 19.53 4.01
N SER A 348 15.00 20.36 3.99
CA SER A 348 15.25 21.31 2.91
C SER A 348 16.04 20.73 1.74
N MET A 349 16.61 19.53 1.87
CA MET A 349 17.50 18.90 0.90
C MET A 349 16.72 18.04 -0.10
N THR A 350 17.38 17.69 -1.20
CA THR A 350 16.98 16.68 -2.19
C THR A 350 17.92 15.48 -2.13
N MET A 351 17.55 14.35 -2.74
CA MET A 351 18.32 13.12 -2.60
C MET A 351 19.68 13.21 -3.31
N GLY A 352 20.76 12.85 -2.61
CA GLY A 352 22.14 13.04 -3.09
C GLY A 352 22.66 14.48 -2.96
N GLU A 353 21.88 15.40 -2.39
CA GLU A 353 22.31 16.78 -2.20
C GLU A 353 23.40 16.87 -1.12
N ALA A 354 24.40 17.73 -1.36
CA ALA A 354 25.37 18.16 -0.35
C ALA A 354 25.22 19.65 -0.09
N GLY A 355 25.11 20.04 1.17
CA GLY A 355 24.97 21.43 1.59
C GLY A 355 25.89 21.79 2.74
N SER A 356 26.41 23.02 2.73
CA SER A 356 27.04 23.67 3.87
C SER A 356 25.97 24.36 4.70
N PHE A 357 25.90 24.04 5.98
CA PHE A 357 24.92 24.56 6.91
C PHE A 357 25.62 25.30 8.04
N ALA A 358 25.14 26.48 8.39
CA ALA A 358 25.50 27.19 9.61
C ALA A 358 24.33 27.06 10.61
N PHE A 359 24.63 26.55 11.80
CA PHE A 359 23.67 26.32 12.87
C PHE A 359 24.00 27.18 14.07
N ALA A 360 23.00 27.88 14.60
CA ALA A 360 23.09 28.44 15.94
C ALA A 360 23.12 27.31 16.98
N LYS A 361 23.89 27.49 18.05
CA LYS A 361 24.02 26.52 19.15
C LYS A 361 22.68 26.08 19.74
N SER A 362 21.70 26.97 19.82
CA SER A 362 20.35 26.67 20.29
C SER A 362 19.62 25.61 19.44
N ARG A 363 19.96 25.48 18.16
CA ARG A 363 19.40 24.48 17.24
C ARG A 363 20.13 23.14 17.28
N LEU A 364 21.25 23.07 18.00
CA LEU A 364 22.06 21.87 18.21
C LEU A 364 22.04 21.43 19.70
N ALA A 365 20.86 21.46 20.32
CA ALA A 365 20.71 21.27 21.76
C ALA A 365 20.42 19.82 22.23
N ALA A 366 20.08 18.91 21.32
CA ALA A 366 19.78 17.51 21.69
C ALA A 366 21.00 16.77 22.27
N GLU A 367 20.82 16.12 23.42
CA GLU A 367 21.86 15.38 24.17
C GLU A 367 21.58 13.87 24.15
N SER A 368 21.79 13.22 23.00
CA SER A 368 21.55 11.79 22.82
C SER A 368 22.84 11.05 22.46
N GLY A 369 22.82 9.72 22.55
CA GLY A 369 23.93 8.89 22.05
C GLY A 369 24.21 9.12 20.56
N LEU A 370 23.16 9.45 19.80
CA LEU A 370 23.22 9.75 18.38
C LEU A 370 23.92 11.09 18.10
N THR A 371 23.61 12.15 18.86
CA THR A 371 24.24 13.47 18.66
C THR A 371 25.69 13.51 19.11
N ARG A 372 26.14 12.58 19.96
CA ARG A 372 27.56 12.43 20.31
C ARG A 372 28.44 11.96 19.15
N LEU A 373 27.86 11.35 18.12
CA LEU A 373 28.56 10.96 16.91
C LEU A 373 28.81 12.16 15.98
N LEU A 374 28.03 13.24 16.12
CA LEU A 374 28.16 14.43 15.30
C LEU A 374 29.37 15.29 15.71
N PRO A 375 29.82 16.20 14.84
CA PRO A 375 30.82 17.19 15.20
C PRO A 375 30.47 17.94 16.49
N LYS A 376 31.48 18.15 17.35
CA LYS A 376 31.28 18.87 18.61
C LYS A 376 30.97 20.34 18.36
N VAL A 377 29.96 20.86 19.05
CA VAL A 377 29.57 22.28 18.99
C VAL A 377 30.46 23.07 19.95
N THR A 378 31.43 23.82 19.41
CA THR A 378 32.40 24.60 20.22
C THR A 378 32.09 26.08 20.31
N SER A 379 31.29 26.61 19.38
CA SER A 379 31.01 28.04 19.19
C SER A 379 29.50 28.33 19.27
N GLU A 380 29.13 29.61 19.28
CA GLU A 380 27.72 30.04 19.19
C GLU A 380 27.09 29.72 17.84
N GLU A 381 27.92 29.59 16.80
CA GLU A 381 27.55 29.13 15.47
C GLU A 381 28.50 28.00 15.06
N SER A 382 27.96 26.92 14.50
CA SER A 382 28.75 25.80 13.96
C SER A 382 28.43 25.54 12.50
N LYS A 383 29.46 25.40 11.68
CA LYS A 383 29.35 25.12 10.24
C LYS A 383 29.62 23.66 9.91
N TRP A 384 28.63 22.98 9.36
CA TRP A 384 28.74 21.57 8.96
C TRP A 384 28.41 21.40 7.48
N GLU A 385 29.13 20.49 6.84
CA GLU A 385 28.74 19.94 5.54
C GLU A 385 27.90 18.69 5.78
N ILE A 386 26.68 18.68 5.25
CA ILE A 386 25.75 17.54 5.33
C ILE A 386 25.49 17.04 3.92
N HIS A 387 25.66 15.73 3.73
CA HIS A 387 25.33 15.02 2.50
C HIS A 387 24.17 14.06 2.77
N LEU A 388 23.03 14.29 2.12
CA LEU A 388 21.86 13.43 2.19
C LEU A 388 22.05 12.23 1.25
N GLN A 389 22.47 11.09 1.79
CA GLN A 389 22.84 9.94 0.97
C GLN A 389 21.61 9.18 0.49
N LYS A 390 20.74 8.79 1.43
CA LYS A 390 19.49 8.09 1.14
C LYS A 390 18.48 8.22 2.27
N PHE A 391 17.22 7.93 1.98
CA PHE A 391 16.21 7.64 3.00
C PHE A 391 15.59 6.27 2.74
N VAL A 392 14.97 5.73 3.77
CA VAL A 392 14.23 4.48 3.71
C VAL A 392 12.99 4.63 4.59
N THR A 393 11.85 4.11 4.16
CA THR A 393 10.65 4.03 4.99
C THR A 393 10.63 2.74 5.78
N TRP A 394 10.28 2.84 7.06
CA TRP A 394 10.17 1.73 7.98
C TRP A 394 8.79 1.74 8.62
N GLU A 395 8.25 0.56 8.90
CA GLU A 395 6.98 0.41 9.59
C GLU A 395 7.18 0.56 11.10
N ASP A 396 6.37 1.39 11.74
CA ASP A 396 6.39 1.60 13.18
C ASP A 396 5.43 0.63 13.86
N LEU A 397 5.99 -0.37 14.53
CA LEU A 397 5.21 -1.44 15.14
C LEU A 397 4.39 -0.99 16.36
N ASP A 398 4.78 0.12 16.99
CA ASP A 398 4.16 0.64 18.21
C ASP A 398 3.57 2.04 18.06
N HIS A 399 3.72 2.64 16.88
CA HIS A 399 3.32 4.02 16.58
C HIS A 399 3.96 5.07 17.52
N ASN A 400 5.13 4.76 18.05
CA ASN A 400 5.86 5.59 19.00
C ASN A 400 7.33 5.84 18.62
N GLY A 401 7.78 5.30 17.47
CA GLY A 401 9.15 5.42 16.98
C GLY A 401 10.18 4.52 17.65
N GLU A 402 9.80 3.66 18.61
CA GLU A 402 10.75 2.85 19.37
C GLU A 402 11.18 1.58 18.65
N ARG A 403 10.26 0.92 17.95
CA ARG A 403 10.50 -0.32 17.18
C ARG A 403 10.07 -0.13 15.74
N LEU A 404 11.06 0.04 14.87
CA LEU A 404 10.82 0.19 13.44
C LEU A 404 11.24 -1.07 12.69
N ARG A 405 10.37 -1.60 11.84
CA ARG A 405 10.63 -2.78 11.01
C ARG A 405 10.87 -2.38 9.56
N LYS A 406 11.80 -3.07 8.93
CA LYS A 406 11.97 -3.09 7.48
C LYS A 406 12.17 -4.53 7.00
N VAL A 407 11.25 -5.02 6.16
CA VAL A 407 11.44 -6.29 5.46
C VAL A 407 12.29 -6.01 4.21
N GLN A 408 13.44 -6.69 4.09
CA GLN A 408 14.31 -6.60 2.92
C GLN A 408 13.91 -7.65 1.88
N GLU A 409 13.67 -8.87 2.35
CA GLU A 409 13.26 -10.02 1.54
C GLU A 409 12.19 -10.78 2.32
N GLU A 410 11.03 -11.03 1.70
CA GLU A 410 9.90 -11.67 2.39
C GLU A 410 10.17 -13.17 2.69
N GLY A 411 10.92 -13.83 1.81
CA GLY A 411 11.12 -15.29 1.81
C GLY A 411 10.06 -16.02 0.98
N TYR A 412 9.99 -17.35 1.14
CA TYR A 412 9.08 -18.27 0.46
C TYR A 412 8.33 -19.17 1.44
N GLY A 413 7.22 -19.77 0.99
CA GLY A 413 6.35 -20.64 1.78
C GLY A 413 5.01 -19.99 2.17
N ALA A 414 4.03 -20.81 2.55
CA ALA A 414 2.64 -20.35 2.73
C ALA A 414 2.39 -19.66 4.08
N SER A 415 3.14 -19.98 5.13
CA SER A 415 2.86 -19.53 6.49
C SER A 415 4.07 -18.88 7.15
N CYS A 416 3.86 -17.73 7.78
CA CYS A 416 4.80 -17.16 8.74
C CYS A 416 4.96 -18.08 9.95
N ALA A 417 6.08 -17.96 10.65
CA ALA A 417 6.36 -18.78 11.83
C ALA A 417 5.38 -18.44 12.98
N GLY A 418 4.54 -19.41 13.35
CA GLY A 418 3.59 -19.31 14.46
C GLY A 418 4.27 -19.39 15.83
N GLU A 419 3.52 -19.14 16.90
CA GLU A 419 4.02 -19.33 18.26
C GLU A 419 4.48 -20.78 18.47
N LEU A 420 5.58 -20.95 19.23
CA LEU A 420 6.22 -22.24 19.48
C LEU A 420 6.82 -22.94 18.25
N SER A 421 6.84 -22.29 17.07
CA SER A 421 7.58 -22.83 15.92
C SER A 421 9.08 -22.82 16.23
N GLU A 422 9.77 -23.87 15.80
CA GLU A 422 11.22 -23.93 15.83
C GLU A 422 11.76 -23.23 14.57
N ILE A 423 12.61 -22.24 14.76
CA ILE A 423 13.21 -21.45 13.68
C ILE A 423 14.73 -21.59 13.70
N PHE A 424 15.33 -21.56 12.52
CA PHE A 424 16.78 -21.54 12.33
C PHE A 424 17.12 -20.19 11.73
N ALA A 425 17.78 -19.33 12.50
CA ALA A 425 18.01 -17.95 12.08
C ALA A 425 19.38 -17.43 12.51
N HIS A 426 20.00 -16.66 11.61
CA HIS A 426 21.11 -15.81 11.98
C HIS A 426 20.61 -14.41 12.27
N TRP A 427 21.25 -13.76 13.24
CA TRP A 427 21.00 -12.36 13.50
C TRP A 427 22.29 -11.62 13.83
N ARG A 428 22.27 -10.32 13.52
CA ARG A 428 23.34 -9.35 13.72
C ARG A 428 22.79 -8.11 14.42
N VAL A 429 23.58 -7.49 15.28
CA VAL A 429 23.26 -6.21 15.92
C VAL A 429 24.27 -5.17 15.46
N PHE A 430 23.79 -4.10 14.86
CA PHE A 430 24.58 -2.96 14.43
C PHE A 430 24.32 -1.78 15.36
N GLY A 431 25.38 -1.10 15.76
CA GLY A 431 25.31 0.14 16.51
C GLY A 431 24.77 1.30 15.67
N PRO A 432 24.56 2.48 16.28
CA PRO A 432 24.09 3.67 15.57
C PRO A 432 25.07 4.18 14.49
N ASP A 433 26.36 3.84 14.60
CA ASP A 433 27.41 4.13 13.62
C ASP A 433 27.50 3.08 12.49
N GLY A 434 26.59 2.10 12.48
CA GLY A 434 26.56 1.01 11.51
C GLY A 434 27.62 -0.06 11.76
N LYS A 435 28.42 0.03 12.82
CA LYS A 435 29.40 -1.01 13.15
C LYS A 435 28.72 -2.21 13.78
N LEU A 436 29.23 -3.39 13.46
CA LEU A 436 28.73 -4.65 13.99
C LEU A 436 29.11 -4.77 15.48
N VAL A 437 28.09 -4.89 16.33
CA VAL A 437 28.21 -5.06 17.79
C VAL A 437 28.23 -6.55 18.14
N HIS A 438 27.35 -7.33 17.52
CA HIS A 438 27.20 -8.77 17.76
C HIS A 438 26.71 -9.49 16.51
N SER A 439 27.11 -10.75 16.34
CA SER A 439 26.63 -11.64 15.29
C SER A 439 26.57 -13.07 15.79
N SER A 440 25.46 -13.75 15.52
CA SER A 440 25.33 -15.20 15.74
C SER A 440 26.30 -16.05 14.90
N ARG A 441 26.84 -15.47 13.81
CA ARG A 441 27.82 -16.13 12.93
C ARG A 441 29.27 -16.07 13.43
N TYR A 442 29.55 -15.33 14.49
CA TYR A 442 30.93 -15.23 14.97
C TYR A 442 31.46 -16.56 15.49
N THR A 443 32.70 -16.85 15.10
CA THR A 443 33.59 -17.84 15.71
C THR A 443 34.79 -17.09 16.29
N VAL A 444 35.21 -17.47 17.50
CA VAL A 444 36.40 -16.88 18.13
C VAL A 444 37.60 -17.73 17.76
N HIS A 445 38.48 -17.20 16.92
CA HIS A 445 39.75 -17.85 16.64
C HIS A 445 40.82 -17.36 17.62
N MET A 446 41.44 -18.30 18.33
CA MET A 446 42.64 -18.05 19.12
C MET A 446 43.84 -17.96 18.16
N GLY A 447 44.01 -16.81 17.51
CA GLY A 447 45.06 -16.60 16.53
C GLY A 447 46.39 -16.24 17.17
N GLY A 448 47.19 -17.23 17.59
CA GLY A 448 48.62 -17.08 17.97
C GLY A 448 48.98 -15.76 18.69
N ASP A 449 50.10 -15.14 18.31
CA ASP A 449 50.60 -13.88 18.89
C ASP A 449 49.73 -12.64 18.58
N GLN A 450 48.63 -12.76 17.82
CA GLN A 450 47.80 -11.63 17.38
C GLN A 450 46.53 -11.41 18.22
N GLY A 451 46.32 -12.19 19.28
CA GLY A 451 45.14 -12.07 20.14
C GLY A 451 43.87 -12.70 19.55
N MET A 452 42.76 -12.61 20.29
CA MET A 452 41.47 -13.12 19.81
C MET A 452 40.95 -12.25 18.67
N GLN A 453 40.70 -12.86 17.50
CA GLN A 453 39.99 -12.23 16.40
C GLN A 453 38.60 -12.87 16.27
N GLN A 454 37.59 -12.02 16.11
CA GLN A 454 36.23 -12.46 15.75
C GLN A 454 36.11 -12.38 14.23
N VAL A 455 35.87 -13.52 13.59
CA VAL A 455 35.65 -13.62 12.15
C VAL A 455 34.24 -14.15 11.96
N GLU A 456 33.45 -13.50 11.10
CA GLU A 456 32.14 -14.05 10.72
C GLU A 456 32.37 -15.29 9.87
N ASP A 457 31.83 -16.42 10.32
CA ASP A 457 31.82 -17.67 9.57
C ASP A 457 30.49 -17.77 8.84
N GLU A 458 30.50 -17.54 7.52
CA GLU A 458 29.30 -17.59 6.69
C GLU A 458 28.76 -19.02 6.52
N ASP A 459 29.60 -20.04 6.73
CA ASP A 459 29.24 -21.46 6.60
C ASP A 459 28.73 -22.05 7.93
N LYS A 460 28.72 -21.26 9.02
CA LYS A 460 28.21 -21.71 10.32
C LYS A 460 26.70 -21.94 10.24
N GLU A 461 26.26 -23.14 10.61
CA GLU A 461 24.83 -23.48 10.65
C GLU A 461 24.03 -22.52 11.55
N ALA A 462 22.82 -22.17 11.11
CA ALA A 462 21.93 -21.30 11.87
C ALA A 462 21.51 -21.96 13.19
N PRO A 463 21.71 -21.28 14.34
CA PRO A 463 21.22 -21.78 15.63
C PRO A 463 19.69 -21.92 15.61
N SER A 464 19.17 -22.95 16.29
CA SER A 464 17.73 -23.13 16.44
C SER A 464 17.18 -22.38 17.66
N TYR A 465 15.99 -21.79 17.49
CA TYR A 465 15.26 -21.10 18.54
C TYR A 465 13.78 -21.48 18.51
N ILE A 466 13.12 -21.46 19.66
CA ILE A 466 11.67 -21.64 19.78
C ILE A 466 11.06 -20.26 19.92
N LEU A 467 10.18 -19.89 18.98
CA LEU A 467 9.52 -18.58 18.99
C LEU A 467 8.61 -18.42 20.21
N GLY A 468 8.91 -17.41 21.03
CA GLY A 468 8.18 -17.10 22.25
C GLY A 468 8.80 -17.69 23.53
N GLU A 469 9.75 -18.62 23.41
CA GLU A 469 10.43 -19.23 24.57
C GLU A 469 11.92 -18.87 24.63
N THR A 470 12.71 -19.33 23.64
CA THR A 470 14.17 -19.18 23.64
C THR A 470 14.68 -18.10 22.69
N ALA A 471 13.86 -17.70 21.72
CA ALA A 471 14.21 -16.62 20.80
C ALA A 471 14.26 -15.27 21.53
N TRP A 472 15.30 -14.48 21.25
CA TRP A 472 15.42 -13.11 21.73
C TRP A 472 14.28 -12.25 21.17
N GLN A 473 13.64 -11.42 22.01
CA GLN A 473 12.39 -10.71 21.67
C GLN A 473 12.43 -9.93 20.33
N PRO A 474 13.53 -9.21 19.99
CA PRO A 474 13.70 -8.59 18.67
C PRO A 474 13.64 -9.58 17.51
N VAL A 475 14.30 -10.74 17.66
CA VAL A 475 14.30 -11.82 16.67
C VAL A 475 12.90 -12.41 16.54
N THR A 476 12.22 -12.67 17.67
CA THR A 476 10.83 -13.15 17.66
C THR A 476 9.91 -12.20 16.90
N SER A 477 10.05 -10.90 17.10
CA SER A 477 9.22 -9.87 16.44
C SER A 477 9.39 -9.88 14.92
N LEU A 478 10.63 -10.05 14.45
CA LEU A 478 10.93 -10.11 13.02
C LEU A 478 10.46 -11.43 12.39
N CYS A 479 10.79 -12.56 13.00
CA CYS A 479 10.49 -13.89 12.46
C CYS A 479 8.99 -14.18 12.35
N ARG A 480 8.13 -13.58 13.17
CA ARG A 480 6.66 -13.67 13.04
C ARG A 480 6.13 -13.11 11.72
N THR A 481 6.94 -12.30 11.03
CA THR A 481 6.53 -11.63 9.77
C THR A 481 7.40 -12.02 8.59
N LEU A 482 8.41 -12.85 8.81
CA LEU A 482 9.23 -13.40 7.75
C LEU A 482 8.74 -14.80 7.37
N ARG A 483 8.88 -15.12 6.08
CA ARG A 483 8.77 -16.49 5.58
C ARG A 483 10.16 -17.12 5.51
N GLN A 484 10.22 -18.40 5.18
CA GLN A 484 11.49 -19.12 5.08
C GLN A 484 12.40 -18.47 4.02
N GLY A 485 13.68 -18.27 4.34
CA GLY A 485 14.63 -17.52 3.50
C GLY A 485 14.48 -16.00 3.58
N GLY A 486 13.59 -15.47 4.42
CA GLY A 486 13.34 -14.03 4.53
C GLY A 486 14.43 -13.28 5.32
N VAL A 487 14.56 -11.98 5.02
CA VAL A 487 15.52 -11.08 5.68
C VAL A 487 14.81 -9.80 6.11
N ALA A 488 14.95 -9.42 7.39
CA ALA A 488 14.40 -8.16 7.90
C ALA A 488 15.33 -7.48 8.90
N GLU A 489 15.09 -6.19 9.09
CA GLU A 489 15.76 -5.35 10.07
C GLU A 489 14.75 -4.75 11.06
N LEU A 490 15.15 -4.68 12.33
CA LEU A 490 14.42 -4.03 13.41
C LEU A 490 15.33 -2.97 14.03
N ARG A 491 14.98 -1.70 13.85
CA ARG A 491 15.63 -0.59 14.54
C ARG A 491 14.98 -0.43 15.90
N LEU A 492 15.82 -0.43 16.94
CA LEU A 492 15.42 -0.32 18.33
C LEU A 492 16.02 0.94 18.94
N ARG A 493 15.18 1.80 19.52
CA ARG A 493 15.68 2.92 20.31
C ARG A 493 16.42 2.43 21.54
N HIS A 494 15.90 1.39 22.20
CA HIS A 494 16.50 0.75 23.37
C HIS A 494 16.58 -0.76 23.10
N VAL A 495 17.81 -1.29 23.10
CA VAL A 495 18.02 -2.72 22.86
C VAL A 495 17.82 -3.46 24.18
N PRO A 496 16.96 -4.49 24.23
CA PRO A 496 16.88 -5.39 25.38
C PRO A 496 18.23 -6.03 25.68
N ASP A 497 18.42 -6.55 26.89
CA ASP A 497 19.63 -7.32 27.20
C ASP A 497 19.81 -8.45 26.18
N LEU A 498 21.04 -8.61 25.68
CA LEU A 498 21.37 -9.68 24.75
C LEU A 498 21.11 -11.04 25.42
N PRO A 499 20.63 -12.03 24.65
CA PRO A 499 20.37 -13.35 25.21
C PRO A 499 21.67 -13.93 25.80
N LYS A 500 21.55 -14.56 26.97
CA LYS A 500 22.66 -15.33 27.55
C LYS A 500 22.78 -16.63 26.78
N ASP A 501 24.00 -17.04 26.47
CA ASP A 501 24.26 -18.33 25.82
C ASP A 501 23.71 -19.46 26.71
N PRO A 502 22.88 -20.39 26.18
CA PRO A 502 22.31 -21.49 26.95
C PRO A 502 23.37 -22.37 27.64
N ASN A 503 24.61 -22.38 27.15
CA ASN A 503 25.71 -23.11 27.78
C ASN A 503 26.31 -22.42 29.01
N GLY A 504 25.81 -21.24 29.39
CA GLY A 504 26.27 -20.50 30.58
C GLY A 504 27.64 -19.84 30.43
N ASP A 505 28.32 -20.03 29.30
CA ASP A 505 29.54 -19.30 28.94
C ASP A 505 29.20 -17.90 28.45
N ASP A 506 28.82 -17.05 29.41
CA ASP A 506 28.57 -15.61 29.30
C ASP A 506 29.78 -14.83 28.70
N VAL A 507 30.90 -15.53 28.46
CA VAL A 507 32.19 -14.97 28.06
C VAL A 507 32.14 -14.45 26.63
N SER A 508 31.51 -15.12 25.66
CA SER A 508 31.61 -14.72 24.24
C SER A 508 30.82 -13.44 23.92
N ALA A 509 29.55 -13.37 24.33
CA ALA A 509 28.71 -12.19 24.15
C ALA A 509 29.22 -11.00 24.97
N LYS A 510 29.66 -11.24 26.22
CA LYS A 510 30.31 -10.19 27.01
C LYS A 510 31.66 -9.79 26.46
N LEU A 511 32.47 -10.69 25.88
CA LEU A 511 33.72 -10.33 25.21
C LEU A 511 33.46 -9.51 23.95
N SER A 512 32.53 -9.92 23.09
CA SER A 512 32.15 -9.13 21.91
C SER A 512 31.69 -7.74 22.33
N LEU A 513 30.86 -7.65 23.37
CA LEU A 513 30.45 -6.37 23.93
C LEU A 513 31.63 -5.60 24.52
N MET A 514 32.53 -6.22 25.28
CA MET A 514 33.67 -5.56 25.91
C MET A 514 34.75 -5.13 24.92
N MET A 515 35.00 -5.90 23.86
CA MET A 515 35.99 -5.58 22.83
C MET A 515 35.49 -4.49 21.89
N ASN A 516 34.17 -4.43 21.63
CA ASN A 516 33.57 -3.40 20.79
C ASN A 516 33.10 -2.16 21.58
N ARG A 517 33.05 -2.22 22.92
CA ARG A 517 32.65 -1.09 23.79
C ARG A 517 33.86 -0.38 24.40
N GLY A 518 34.03 0.87 23.99
CA GLY A 518 34.82 1.85 24.76
C GLY A 518 34.10 2.38 26.01
N SER A 519 32.80 2.13 26.20
CA SER A 519 32.05 2.64 27.36
C SER A 519 30.86 1.75 27.76
N THR A 520 30.50 1.78 29.04
CA THR A 520 29.44 1.02 29.70
C THR A 520 28.01 1.50 29.38
N GLU A 521 27.79 2.23 28.30
CA GLU A 521 26.48 2.83 28.01
C GLU A 521 25.51 1.80 27.40
N SER A 522 24.23 1.95 27.74
CA SER A 522 23.12 1.15 27.19
C SER A 522 23.11 1.26 25.65
N LEU A 523 22.89 0.13 24.97
CA LEU A 523 22.78 0.09 23.52
C LEU A 523 21.50 0.84 23.12
N SER A 524 21.68 2.06 22.63
CA SER A 524 20.60 2.87 22.08
C SER A 524 20.75 2.99 20.56
N HIS A 525 19.62 3.13 19.85
CA HIS A 525 19.58 3.32 18.39
C HIS A 525 20.32 2.23 17.59
N CYS A 526 20.10 0.96 17.93
CA CYS A 526 20.72 -0.14 17.21
C CYS A 526 19.78 -0.73 16.16
N THR A 527 20.36 -1.44 15.20
CA THR A 527 19.62 -2.18 14.18
C THR A 527 19.90 -3.67 14.34
N VAL A 528 18.86 -4.46 14.56
CA VAL A 528 18.92 -5.93 14.58
C VAL A 528 18.54 -6.43 13.20
N LYS A 529 19.45 -7.09 12.49
CA LYS A 529 19.17 -7.76 11.21
C LYS A 529 18.99 -9.25 11.46
N VAL A 530 17.94 -9.84 10.90
CA VAL A 530 17.62 -11.27 10.99
C VAL A 530 17.56 -11.85 9.58
N GLU A 531 18.20 -12.99 9.41
CA GLU A 531 18.17 -13.86 8.23
C GLU A 531 17.55 -15.19 8.66
N LEU A 532 16.30 -15.45 8.24
CA LEU A 532 15.53 -16.63 8.63
C LEU A 532 15.75 -17.75 7.61
N GLU A 533 16.51 -18.79 7.97
CA GLU A 533 16.88 -19.86 7.05
C GLU A 533 15.80 -20.92 6.91
N LYS A 534 15.24 -21.36 8.04
CA LYS A 534 14.26 -22.46 8.10
C LYS A 534 13.21 -22.24 9.17
N VAL A 535 11.97 -22.65 8.87
CA VAL A 535 10.86 -22.68 9.82
C VAL A 535 10.35 -24.11 9.93
N VAL A 536 10.27 -24.63 11.15
CA VAL A 536 9.65 -25.91 11.48
C VAL A 536 8.38 -25.59 12.29
N PRO A 537 7.18 -25.80 11.72
CA PRO A 537 5.93 -25.57 12.43
C PRO A 537 5.88 -26.37 13.72
N ALA A 538 5.28 -25.81 14.76
CA ALA A 538 5.03 -26.55 15.99
C ALA A 538 4.26 -27.85 15.68
N LEU A 539 4.78 -28.99 16.14
CA LEU A 539 4.08 -30.26 16.01
C LEU A 539 2.73 -30.13 16.73
N ALA A 540 1.64 -30.13 15.97
CA ALA A 540 0.30 -30.19 16.55
C ALA A 540 0.28 -31.36 17.53
N GLY A 541 -0.01 -31.07 18.80
CA GLY A 541 -0.08 -32.08 19.84
C GLY A 541 -1.03 -33.22 19.42
N PRO A 542 -0.88 -34.42 20.00
CA PRO A 542 -1.62 -35.62 19.58
C PRO A 542 -3.16 -35.54 19.65
N GLY A 543 -3.74 -34.40 20.06
CA GLY A 543 -5.20 -34.16 20.07
C GLY A 543 -5.76 -33.35 18.90
N GLY A 544 -4.96 -32.99 17.88
CA GLY A 544 -5.42 -32.16 16.74
C GLY A 544 -5.50 -32.86 15.38
N ARG A 545 -5.43 -34.20 15.33
CA ARG A 545 -5.47 -34.98 14.07
C ARG A 545 -6.79 -35.72 13.91
N GLU A 546 -7.89 -34.99 13.80
CA GLU A 546 -9.12 -35.51 13.19
C GLU A 546 -9.58 -34.41 12.22
N GLY A 547 -9.30 -34.56 10.92
CA GLY A 547 -9.87 -33.67 9.89
C GLY A 547 -9.08 -33.49 8.60
N ALA A 548 -7.74 -33.46 8.62
CA ALA A 548 -6.97 -33.16 7.41
C ALA A 548 -6.43 -34.43 6.71
N THR A 549 -7.18 -34.96 5.75
CA THR A 549 -6.68 -35.92 4.75
C THR A 549 -6.33 -35.19 3.45
N CYS A 550 -5.12 -35.45 2.94
CA CYS A 550 -4.64 -35.04 1.61
C CYS A 550 -5.23 -35.86 0.47
#